data_AF-A0AAN7SCI7-F1
#
_entry.id   AF-A0AAN7SCI7-F1
#
_cell.length_a   1.000
_cell.length_b   1.000
_cell.length_c   1.000
_cell.angle_alpha   90.00
_cell.angle_beta   90.00
_cell.angle_gamma   90.00
#
_symmetry.space_group_name_H-M   'P 1'
#
loop_
_entity.id
_entity.type
_entity.pdbx_description
1 polymer ?
#
loop_
_entity_poly.entity_id
_entity_poly.type
_entity_poly.pdbx_seq_one_letter_code
_entity_poly.pdbx_strand_id
1 'polypeptide(L)'
;MTDEQLQTLITNIRAPIQSANSPDLTFQQNSGNFSKCFSRFSGNKTEDCDAFIDAITSLRHAFGYNKPPYQIFRKLFSKEQGDKEPTDIFVANARSLLSRLPVYPELHEVHKLNMIYGLLNSRIRTLLLREGITDFSTLVDKARSVEQNFVDKHDVCLPQKTICLLLISL
;
A
#
# COMPACT_ATOMS: atom_id res chain seq x y z
N MET A 1 -17.98 14.11 -38.70
CA MET A 1 -17.75 15.04 -37.60
C MET A 1 -17.06 16.25 -38.21
N THR A 2 -17.78 17.36 -38.34
CA THR A 2 -17.31 18.54 -39.07
C THR A 2 -16.38 19.37 -38.19
N ASP A 3 -15.40 20.06 -38.79
CA ASP A 3 -14.42 20.88 -38.07
C ASP A 3 -15.08 21.93 -37.16
N GLU A 4 -16.28 22.37 -37.52
CA GLU A 4 -17.07 23.33 -36.76
C GLU A 4 -17.60 22.75 -35.44
N GLN A 5 -17.97 21.46 -35.43
CA GLN A 5 -18.36 20.79 -34.20
C GLN A 5 -17.16 20.60 -33.26
N LEU A 6 -15.95 20.43 -33.81
CA LEU A 6 -14.72 20.34 -33.03
C LEU A 6 -14.34 21.69 -32.41
N GLN A 7 -14.45 22.80 -33.16
CA GLN A 7 -14.17 24.15 -32.67
C GLN A 7 -15.17 24.58 -31.57
N THR A 8 -16.44 24.19 -31.69
CA THR A 8 -17.46 24.46 -30.67
C THR A 8 -17.12 23.75 -29.35
N LEU A 9 -16.61 22.51 -29.44
CA LEU A 9 -16.23 21.74 -28.25
C LEU A 9 -15.02 22.36 -27.52
N ILE A 10 -14.00 22.80 -28.27
CA ILE A 10 -12.82 23.47 -27.72
C ILE A 10 -13.21 24.77 -27.01
N THR A 11 -14.17 25.52 -27.57
CA THR A 11 -14.64 26.79 -27.01
C THR A 11 -15.38 26.57 -25.69
N ASN A 12 -16.19 25.52 -25.59
CA ASN A 12 -16.96 25.20 -24.37
C ASN A 12 -16.07 24.71 -23.21
N ILE A 13 -14.95 24.03 -23.49
CA ILE A 13 -13.99 23.60 -22.45
C ILE A 13 -13.20 24.79 -21.89
N ARG A 14 -13.01 25.86 -22.67
CA ARG A 14 -12.22 27.03 -22.28
C ARG A 14 -13.01 28.09 -21.50
N ALA A 15 -14.33 27.96 -21.43
CA ALA A 15 -15.16 28.90 -20.69
C ALA A 15 -14.99 28.73 -19.17
N PRO A 16 -14.74 29.80 -18.40
CA PRO A 16 -14.64 29.73 -16.94
C PRO A 16 -16.03 29.53 -16.32
N ILE A 17 -16.14 28.53 -15.45
CA ILE A 17 -17.33 28.27 -14.62
C ILE A 17 -17.47 29.43 -13.61
N GLN A 18 -18.58 30.17 -13.69
CA GLN A 18 -18.95 31.16 -12.68
C GLN A 18 -19.82 30.47 -11.62
N SER A 19 -19.28 30.30 -10.42
CA SER A 19 -20.04 29.83 -9.25
C SER A 19 -20.48 31.04 -8.41
N ALA A 20 -21.78 31.10 -8.12
CA ALA A 20 -22.44 32.13 -7.32
C ALA A 20 -22.10 32.08 -5.81
N ASN A 21 -22.25 33.23 -5.16
CA ASN A 21 -21.86 33.55 -3.77
C ASN A 21 -22.68 32.85 -2.66
N SER A 22 -21.98 32.44 -1.59
CA SER A 22 -22.47 32.41 -0.19
C SER A 22 -21.29 32.52 0.80
N PRO A 23 -21.44 33.15 1.99
CA PRO A 23 -20.35 33.35 2.94
C PRO A 23 -20.37 32.25 4.02
N ASP A 24 -19.34 31.40 4.08
CA ASP A 24 -19.08 30.58 5.27
C ASP A 24 -17.60 30.22 5.41
N LEU A 25 -17.12 30.24 6.65
CA LEU A 25 -15.72 30.10 7.05
C LEU A 25 -15.19 28.71 6.64
N THR A 26 -14.40 28.66 5.58
CA THR A 26 -13.86 27.40 5.05
C THR A 26 -12.36 27.49 4.83
N PHE A 27 -11.65 26.50 5.38
CA PHE A 27 -10.26 26.20 5.11
C PHE A 27 -10.00 26.36 3.60
N GLN A 28 -9.17 27.34 3.20
CA GLN A 28 -8.81 27.54 1.79
C GLN A 28 -7.97 26.34 1.33
N GLN A 29 -8.62 25.24 1.00
CA GLN A 29 -8.12 24.37 -0.04
C GLN A 29 -8.26 25.16 -1.33
N ASN A 30 -7.28 26.03 -1.57
CA ASN A 30 -7.04 26.56 -2.89
C ASN A 30 -6.83 25.34 -3.78
N SER A 31 -7.86 24.99 -4.55
CA SER A 31 -7.74 24.15 -5.74
C SER A 31 -6.92 24.92 -6.77
N GLY A 32 -5.64 25.11 -6.46
CA GLY A 32 -4.66 25.61 -7.39
C GLY A 32 -4.29 24.45 -8.30
N ASN A 33 -4.61 24.57 -9.59
CA ASN A 33 -3.95 23.75 -10.58
C ASN A 33 -2.56 24.36 -10.87
N PHE A 34 -1.58 23.52 -11.18
CA PHE A 34 -0.26 24.00 -11.63
C PHE A 34 -0.31 24.70 -13.00
N SER A 35 -1.50 25.02 -13.54
CA SER A 35 -1.70 25.66 -14.84
C SER A 35 -1.17 27.10 -14.90
N LYS A 36 -0.96 27.74 -13.74
CA LYS A 36 -0.27 29.05 -13.63
C LYS A 36 1.17 28.92 -13.11
N CYS A 37 1.72 27.72 -12.98
CA CYS A 37 3.11 27.53 -12.58
C CYS A 37 4.01 27.97 -13.73
N PHE A 38 4.75 29.06 -13.54
CA PHE A 38 5.70 29.58 -14.54
C PHE A 38 7.04 28.83 -14.54
N SER A 39 7.29 28.01 -13.51
CA SER A 39 8.46 27.13 -13.45
C SER A 39 8.31 26.02 -14.50
N ARG A 40 8.94 26.21 -15.67
CA ARG A 40 9.06 25.20 -16.72
C ARG A 40 10.48 24.66 -16.72
N PHE A 41 10.61 23.34 -16.62
CA PHE A 41 11.85 22.65 -16.95
C PHE A 41 11.83 22.33 -18.45
N SER A 42 12.73 22.94 -19.21
CA SER A 42 12.78 22.79 -20.68
C SER A 42 13.72 21.65 -21.11
N GLY A 43 14.43 21.03 -20.16
CA GLY A 43 15.35 19.92 -20.44
C GLY A 43 16.71 20.37 -21.02
N ASN A 44 17.02 21.66 -20.98
CA ASN A 44 18.30 22.18 -21.42
C ASN A 44 19.40 21.77 -20.43
N LYS A 45 20.58 21.36 -20.92
CA LYS A 45 21.71 20.92 -20.07
C LYS A 45 22.27 21.99 -19.13
N THR A 46 21.92 23.24 -19.36
CA THR A 46 22.36 24.42 -18.59
C THR A 46 21.33 24.89 -17.56
N GLU A 47 20.13 24.30 -17.54
CA GLU A 47 19.09 24.66 -16.57
C GLU A 47 19.38 24.02 -15.22
N ASP A 48 19.31 24.83 -14.16
CA ASP A 48 19.54 24.41 -12.78
C ASP A 48 18.28 23.72 -12.23
N CYS A 49 18.43 22.43 -11.91
CA CYS A 49 17.38 21.62 -11.28
C CYS A 49 17.50 21.58 -9.75
N ASP A 50 18.60 22.08 -9.19
CA ASP A 50 18.96 21.90 -7.79
C ASP A 50 17.92 22.59 -6.88
N ALA A 51 17.47 23.80 -7.25
CA ALA A 51 16.41 24.50 -6.52
C ALA A 51 15.09 23.69 -6.44
N PHE A 52 14.74 22.94 -7.49
CA PHE A 52 13.56 22.09 -7.49
C PHE A 52 13.76 20.83 -6.64
N ILE A 53 14.93 20.20 -6.75
CA ILE A 53 15.32 19.05 -5.92
C ILE A 53 15.34 19.43 -4.44
N ASP A 54 15.86 20.60 -4.10
CA ASP A 54 15.91 21.15 -2.75
C ASP A 54 14.52 21.44 -2.20
N ALA A 55 13.63 22.00 -3.01
CA ALA A 55 12.24 22.22 -2.63
C ALA A 55 11.52 20.90 -2.32
N ILE A 56 11.68 19.87 -3.15
CA ILE A 56 11.14 18.53 -2.90
C ILE A 56 11.74 17.92 -1.63
N THR A 57 13.05 18.03 -1.46
CA THR A 57 13.76 17.48 -0.30
C THR A 57 13.30 18.15 0.99
N SER A 58 13.15 19.47 0.98
CA SER A 58 12.63 20.26 2.09
C SER A 58 11.19 19.86 2.43
N LEU A 59 10.34 19.67 1.41
CA LEU A 59 8.96 19.21 1.60
C LEU A 59 8.90 17.81 2.23
N ARG A 60 9.73 16.87 1.75
CA ARG A 60 9.86 15.52 2.33
C ARG A 60 10.40 15.56 3.76
N HIS A 61 11.31 16.48 4.07
CA HIS A 61 11.82 16.63 5.43
C HIS A 61 10.75 17.19 6.38
N ALA A 62 9.99 18.20 5.96
CA ALA A 62 8.97 18.86 6.79
C ALA A 62 7.71 17.99 7.00
N PHE A 63 7.23 17.31 5.95
CA PHE A 63 5.95 16.60 5.97
C PHE A 63 6.08 15.09 5.73
N GLY A 64 7.27 14.60 5.38
CA GLY A 64 7.49 13.18 5.16
C GLY A 64 7.37 12.38 6.45
N TYR A 65 7.12 11.09 6.28
CA TYR A 65 7.01 10.16 7.38
C TYR A 65 8.41 9.81 7.92
N ASN A 66 8.96 10.69 8.76
CA ASN A 66 10.32 10.58 9.30
C ASN A 66 10.34 9.87 10.65
N LYS A 67 9.92 8.60 10.69
CA LYS A 67 10.06 7.79 11.91
C LYS A 67 11.47 7.21 12.01
N PRO A 68 12.14 7.32 13.17
CA PRO A 68 13.43 6.68 13.35
C PRO A 68 13.30 5.15 13.28
N PRO A 69 14.38 4.43 12.90
CA PRO A 69 14.33 2.99 12.62
C PRO A 69 13.69 2.13 13.72
N TYR A 70 13.99 2.41 14.99
CA TYR A 70 13.44 1.66 16.11
C TYR A 70 11.90 1.74 16.22
N GLN A 71 11.28 2.85 15.80
CA GLN A 71 9.83 2.98 15.78
C GLN A 71 9.21 2.16 14.65
N ILE A 72 9.93 2.00 13.53
CA ILE A 72 9.51 1.14 12.42
C ILE A 72 9.51 -0.32 12.90
N PHE A 73 10.58 -0.76 13.56
CA PHE A 73 10.65 -2.10 14.13
C PHE A 73 9.56 -2.33 15.18
N ARG A 74 9.35 -1.39 16.11
CA ARG A 74 8.27 -1.50 17.10
C ARG A 74 6.90 -1.62 16.43
N LYS A 75 6.65 -0.88 15.35
CA LYS A 75 5.40 -0.99 14.58
C LYS A 75 5.30 -2.33 13.85
N LEU A 76 6.38 -2.78 13.22
CA LEU A 76 6.44 -4.06 12.50
C LEU A 76 6.10 -5.23 13.43
N PHE A 77 6.71 -5.28 14.60
CA PHE A 77 6.52 -6.36 15.58
C PHE A 77 5.28 -6.17 16.48
N SER A 78 4.50 -5.10 16.30
CA SER A 78 3.31 -4.85 17.13
C SER A 78 2.10 -5.71 16.75
N LYS A 79 2.07 -6.23 15.52
CA LYS A 79 0.96 -7.00 14.98
C LYS A 79 1.51 -8.21 14.22
N GLU A 80 1.03 -9.40 14.59
CA GLU A 80 1.22 -10.63 13.83
C GLU A 80 0.08 -10.82 12.80
N GLN A 81 0.28 -11.71 11.83
CA GLN A 81 -0.73 -12.02 10.82
C GLN A 81 -2.01 -12.58 11.48
N GLY A 82 -3.14 -11.94 11.20
CA GLY A 82 -4.45 -12.40 11.71
C GLY A 82 -4.97 -13.64 10.99
N ASP A 83 -5.87 -14.40 11.63
CA ASP A 83 -6.40 -15.66 11.07
C ASP A 83 -7.18 -15.52 9.75
N LYS A 84 -7.69 -14.31 9.47
CA LYS A 84 -8.46 -13.98 8.26
C LYS A 84 -7.68 -13.12 7.28
N GLU A 85 -6.45 -12.73 7.62
CA GLU A 85 -5.62 -11.85 6.80
C GLU A 85 -4.80 -12.70 5.80
N PRO A 86 -4.96 -12.48 4.49
CA PRO A 86 -4.22 -13.26 3.50
C PRO A 86 -2.74 -12.86 3.53
N THR A 87 -1.86 -13.85 3.30
CA THR A 87 -0.42 -13.71 3.50
C THR A 87 0.21 -12.65 2.58
N ASP A 88 -0.26 -12.54 1.36
CA ASP A 88 0.21 -11.56 0.39
C ASP A 88 0.03 -10.12 0.88
N ILE A 89 -1.14 -9.78 1.41
CA ILE A 89 -1.44 -8.47 1.98
C ILE A 89 -0.59 -8.21 3.24
N PHE A 90 -0.47 -9.21 4.11
CA PHE A 90 0.36 -9.09 5.31
C PHE A 90 1.83 -8.83 4.97
N VAL A 91 2.41 -9.62 4.06
CA VAL A 91 3.80 -9.48 3.61
C VAL A 91 4.00 -8.14 2.90
N ALA A 92 3.07 -7.71 2.04
CA ALA A 92 3.15 -6.41 1.36
C ALA A 92 3.17 -5.25 2.36
N ASN A 93 2.29 -5.28 3.36
CA ASN A 93 2.24 -4.29 4.43
C ASN A 93 3.55 -4.27 5.23
N ALA A 94 4.07 -5.43 5.62
CA ALA A 94 5.33 -5.53 6.35
C ALA A 94 6.53 -5.02 5.52
N ARG A 95 6.61 -5.38 4.23
CA ARG A 95 7.65 -4.87 3.31
C ARG A 95 7.54 -3.35 3.13
N SER A 96 6.33 -2.80 3.10
CA SER A 96 6.11 -1.34 3.02
C SER A 96 6.58 -0.58 4.27
N LEU A 97 6.70 -1.27 5.42
CA LEU A 97 7.30 -0.70 6.63
C LEU A 97 8.82 -0.79 6.57
N LEU A 98 9.36 -1.93 6.16
CA LEU A 98 10.80 -2.15 6.04
C LEU A 98 11.43 -1.28 4.95
N SER A 99 10.71 -0.93 3.89
CA SER A 99 11.19 -0.02 2.84
C SER A 99 11.43 1.42 3.32
N ARG A 100 10.95 1.76 4.52
CA ARG A 100 11.14 3.08 5.14
C ARG A 100 12.43 3.16 5.95
N LEU A 101 13.13 2.04 6.13
CA LEU A 101 14.44 2.04 6.79
C LEU A 101 15.46 2.80 5.92
N PRO A 102 16.45 3.47 6.55
CA PRO A 102 17.54 4.08 5.82
C PRO A 102 18.29 3.02 5.00
N VAL A 103 18.82 3.42 3.85
CA VAL A 103 19.59 2.53 2.96
C VAL A 103 20.90 2.09 3.61
N TYR A 104 21.45 2.90 4.52
CA TYR A 104 22.68 2.60 5.26
C TYR A 104 22.47 2.76 6.78
N PRO A 105 22.84 1.76 7.61
CA PRO A 105 23.31 0.43 7.23
C PRO A 105 22.20 -0.42 6.61
N GLU A 106 22.52 -1.17 5.55
CA GLU A 106 21.53 -1.97 4.83
C GLU A 106 21.15 -3.22 5.63
N LEU A 107 19.84 -3.43 5.78
CA LEU A 107 19.32 -4.69 6.30
C LEU A 107 19.17 -5.69 5.16
N HIS A 108 19.95 -6.77 5.20
CA HIS A 108 19.93 -7.81 4.16
C HIS A 108 18.54 -8.45 4.03
N GLU A 109 18.14 -8.81 2.80
CA GLU A 109 16.79 -9.32 2.49
C GLU A 109 16.47 -10.60 3.29
N VAL A 110 17.46 -11.45 3.53
CA VAL A 110 17.35 -12.65 4.38
C VAL A 110 16.90 -12.31 5.80
N HIS A 111 17.40 -11.23 6.39
CA HIS A 111 16.98 -10.78 7.72
C HIS A 111 15.56 -10.22 7.69
N LYS A 112 15.20 -9.46 6.65
CA LYS A 112 13.81 -9.01 6.45
C LYS A 112 12.85 -10.20 6.36
N LEU A 113 13.24 -11.25 5.64
CA LEU A 113 12.47 -12.48 5.50
C LEU A 113 12.36 -13.22 6.85
N ASN A 114 13.44 -13.27 7.64
CA ASN A 114 13.43 -13.77 9.02
C ASN A 114 12.41 -13.07 9.91
N MET A 115 12.43 -11.74 9.90
CA MET A 115 11.50 -10.94 10.69
C MET A 115 10.05 -11.22 10.29
N ILE A 116 9.73 -11.21 8.99
CA ILE A 116 8.36 -11.39 8.50
C ILE A 116 7.87 -12.83 8.70
N TYR A 117 8.71 -13.83 8.41
CA TYR A 117 8.37 -15.24 8.63
C TYR A 117 7.97 -15.52 10.08
N GLY A 118 8.68 -14.89 11.03
CA GLY A 118 8.38 -15.01 12.46
C GLY A 118 7.02 -14.45 12.86
N LEU A 119 6.44 -13.55 12.07
CA LEU A 119 5.15 -12.90 12.32
C LEU A 119 3.99 -13.52 11.54
N LEU A 120 4.26 -14.52 10.70
CA LEU A 120 3.21 -15.27 10.00
C LEU A 120 2.39 -16.12 10.97
N ASN A 121 1.16 -16.43 10.57
CA ASN A 121 0.26 -17.27 11.34
C ASN A 121 0.90 -18.65 11.60
N SER A 122 0.74 -19.17 12.82
CA SER A 122 1.31 -20.47 13.21
C SER A 122 0.90 -21.61 12.28
N ARG A 123 -0.34 -21.60 11.76
CA ARG A 123 -0.88 -22.61 10.84
C ARG A 123 -0.05 -22.72 9.56
N ILE A 124 0.42 -21.57 9.07
CA ILE A 124 1.26 -21.49 7.87
C ILE A 124 2.69 -21.92 8.21
N ARG A 125 3.24 -21.46 9.35
CA ARG A 125 4.61 -21.80 9.79
C ARG A 125 4.81 -23.29 10.12
N THR A 126 3.76 -24.01 10.54
CA THR A 126 3.85 -25.45 10.78
C THR A 126 3.95 -26.26 9.49
N LEU A 127 3.42 -25.74 8.37
CA LEU A 127 3.42 -26.42 7.07
C LEU A 127 4.53 -25.93 6.14
N LEU A 128 4.99 -24.69 6.31
CA LEU A 128 6.11 -24.16 5.55
C LEU A 128 7.43 -24.39 6.29
N LEU A 129 8.36 -25.07 5.62
CA LEU A 129 9.74 -25.19 6.11
C LEU A 129 10.54 -23.94 5.73
N ARG A 130 11.35 -23.45 6.67
CA ARG A 130 12.14 -22.23 6.48
C ARG A 130 13.29 -22.40 5.49
N GLU A 131 13.95 -23.55 5.49
CA GLU A 131 15.17 -23.81 4.71
C GLU A 131 14.95 -23.66 3.20
N GLY A 132 13.74 -23.92 2.72
CA GLY A 132 13.38 -23.81 1.30
C GLY A 132 12.93 -22.42 0.84
N ILE A 133 13.12 -21.36 1.64
CA ILE A 133 12.58 -20.02 1.35
C ILE A 133 13.72 -18.99 1.33
N THR A 134 14.08 -18.57 0.12
CA THR A 134 15.13 -17.57 -0.15
C THR A 134 14.58 -16.16 -0.29
N ASP A 135 13.40 -16.03 -0.88
CA ASP A 135 12.85 -14.77 -1.39
C ASP A 135 11.41 -14.55 -0.93
N PHE A 136 10.96 -13.30 -0.96
CA PHE A 136 9.59 -12.97 -0.62
C PHE A 136 8.56 -13.54 -1.60
N SER A 137 8.91 -13.70 -2.89
CA SER A 137 8.00 -14.32 -3.87
C SER A 137 7.78 -15.79 -3.52
N THR A 138 8.88 -16.53 -3.27
CA THR A 138 8.79 -17.96 -2.96
C THR A 138 8.09 -18.21 -1.63
N LEU A 139 8.21 -17.30 -0.67
CA LEU A 139 7.42 -17.30 0.57
C LEU A 139 5.92 -17.17 0.28
N VAL A 140 5.52 -16.14 -0.47
CA VAL A 140 4.10 -15.83 -0.75
C VAL A 140 3.45 -16.94 -1.58
N ASP A 141 4.14 -17.45 -2.60
CA ASP A 141 3.59 -18.50 -3.46
C ASP A 141 3.36 -19.80 -2.69
N LYS A 142 4.31 -20.20 -1.84
CA LYS A 142 4.15 -21.39 -0.98
C LYS A 142 3.09 -21.18 0.09
N ALA A 143 3.02 -19.99 0.70
CA ALA A 143 2.00 -19.67 1.70
C ALA A 143 0.59 -19.70 1.09
N ARG A 144 0.40 -19.17 -0.11
CA ARG A 144 -0.88 -19.22 -0.83
C ARG A 144 -1.35 -20.66 -1.06
N SER A 145 -0.45 -21.54 -1.49
CA SER A 145 -0.78 -22.97 -1.65
C SER A 145 -1.22 -23.62 -0.32
N VAL A 146 -0.62 -23.22 0.80
CA VAL A 146 -1.00 -23.68 2.13
C VAL A 146 -2.37 -23.12 2.55
N GLU A 147 -2.63 -21.83 2.31
CA GLU A 147 -3.92 -21.18 2.59
C GLU A 147 -5.07 -21.85 1.83
N GLN A 148 -4.88 -22.16 0.55
CA GLN A 148 -5.90 -22.84 -0.26
C GLN A 148 -6.27 -24.20 0.35
N ASN A 149 -5.27 -24.99 0.77
CA ASN A 149 -5.51 -26.27 1.42
C ASN A 149 -6.32 -26.16 2.73
N PHE A 150 -6.27 -25.00 3.41
CA PHE A 150 -7.08 -24.76 4.60
C PHE A 150 -8.51 -24.33 4.29
N VAL A 151 -8.72 -23.55 3.22
CA VAL A 151 -10.06 -23.20 2.72
C VAL A 151 -10.79 -24.47 2.32
N ASP A 152 -10.14 -25.31 1.50
CA ASP A 152 -10.73 -26.56 1.01
C ASP A 152 -11.09 -27.51 2.17
N LYS A 153 -10.26 -27.59 3.21
CA LYS A 153 -10.56 -28.40 4.42
C LYS A 153 -11.73 -27.84 5.24
N HIS A 154 -11.94 -26.53 5.23
CA HIS A 154 -13.06 -25.90 5.94
C HIS A 154 -14.38 -26.11 5.17
N ASP A 155 -14.33 -26.19 3.84
CA ASP A 155 -15.47 -26.49 2.97
C ASP A 155 -15.81 -27.98 2.91
N VAL A 156 -14.82 -28.87 3.08
CA VAL A 156 -15.04 -30.33 3.20
C VAL A 156 -15.55 -30.72 4.61
N CYS A 157 -15.45 -29.84 5.60
CA CYS A 157 -16.02 -30.01 6.95
C CYS A 157 -17.39 -29.33 7.11
N LEU A 158 -18.26 -29.43 6.10
CA LEU A 158 -19.70 -29.43 6.31
C LEU A 158 -20.26 -30.79 5.89
N PRO A 159 -20.28 -31.75 6.82
CA PRO A 159 -21.58 -32.28 7.22
C PRO A 159 -21.67 -32.67 8.73
N GLN A 160 -22.90 -32.68 9.28
CA GLN A 160 -23.34 -33.28 10.58
C GLN A 160 -23.48 -32.45 11.87
N LYS A 161 -23.29 -31.13 11.94
CA LYS A 161 -23.66 -30.38 13.18
C LYS A 161 -25.13 -29.97 13.31
N THR A 162 -25.97 -30.18 12.28
CA THR A 162 -27.40 -29.80 12.34
C THR A 162 -28.32 -30.96 12.74
N ILE A 163 -27.87 -32.21 12.81
CA ILE A 163 -28.77 -33.36 13.07
C ILE A 163 -28.82 -33.75 14.56
N CYS A 164 -27.79 -33.48 15.37
CA CYS A 164 -27.83 -33.84 16.81
C CYS A 164 -28.74 -32.94 17.67
N LEU A 165 -29.27 -31.83 17.15
CA LEU A 165 -30.19 -30.96 17.89
C LEU A 165 -31.68 -31.30 17.67
N LEU A 166 -32.02 -32.19 16.74
CA LEU A 166 -33.42 -32.57 16.46
C LEU A 166 -33.88 -33.88 17.11
N LEU A 167 -33.00 -34.62 17.81
CA LEU A 167 -33.34 -35.89 18.47
C LEU A 167 -33.47 -35.80 20.01
N ILE A 168 -33.47 -34.60 20.58
CA ILE A 168 -33.68 -34.38 22.04
C ILE A 168 -34.98 -33.58 22.29
N SER A 169 -35.90 -33.50 21.32
CA SER A 169 -37.15 -32.72 21.49
C SER A 169 -38.39 -33.30 20.80
N LEU A 170 -38.43 -34.58 20.45
CA LEU A 170 -39.69 -35.29 20.17
C LEU A 170 -39.68 -36.69 20.77
#